data_AF-A0A963VK09-F1
#
_entry.id   AF-A0A963VK09-F1
#
_cell.length_a   1.000
_cell.length_b   1.000
_cell.length_c   1.000
_cell.angle_alpha   90.00
_cell.angle_beta   90.00
_cell.angle_gamma   90.00
#
_symmetry.space_group_name_H-M   'P 1'
#
loop_
_entity.id
_entity.type
_entity.pdbx_description
1 polymer ?
#
loop_
_entity_poly.entity_id
_entity_poly.type
_entity_poly.pdbx_seq_one_letter_code
_entity_poly.pdbx_strand_id
1 'polypeptide(L)'
;MEPHELAQSLDLPKRAIALVLAGGRGSRLMALTDHRAKPAVYFGGKFRIVDFALSNCLNSGIRRIGVITQYSSHSLLRHLQHGWAFLKSEMN
;
A
#
# COMPACT_ATOMS: atom_id res chain seq x y z
N MET A 1 -8.01 17.02 25.59
CA MET A 1 -7.05 16.08 24.97
C MET A 1 -7.41 16.01 23.51
N GLU A 2 -6.48 16.38 22.66
CA GLU A 2 -6.70 16.37 21.21
C GLU A 2 -6.82 14.93 20.71
N PRO A 3 -7.60 14.65 19.65
CA PRO A 3 -7.83 13.29 19.15
C PRO A 3 -6.54 12.52 18.84
N HIS A 4 -5.49 13.22 18.41
CA HIS A 4 -4.19 12.62 18.12
C HIS A 4 -3.46 12.14 19.39
N GLU A 5 -3.57 12.87 20.50
CA GLU A 5 -2.98 12.51 21.80
C GLU A 5 -3.68 11.28 22.39
N LEU A 6 -5.00 11.17 22.20
CA LEU A 6 -5.78 9.99 22.59
C LEU A 6 -5.36 8.77 21.77
N ALA A 7 -5.22 8.91 20.45
CA ALA A 7 -4.80 7.81 19.58
C ALA A 7 -3.39 7.30 19.91
N GLN A 8 -2.48 8.19 20.28
CA GLN A 8 -1.13 7.84 20.70
C GLN A 8 -1.10 7.19 22.08
N SER A 9 -1.83 7.72 23.06
CA SER A 9 -1.88 7.14 24.41
C SER A 9 -2.47 5.72 24.44
N LEU A 10 -3.40 5.42 23.53
CA LEU A 10 -3.99 4.09 23.36
C LEU A 10 -3.23 3.19 22.37
N ASP A 11 -2.13 3.68 21.79
CA ASP A 11 -1.31 2.98 20.78
C ASP A 11 -2.14 2.43 19.59
N LEU A 12 -3.20 3.15 19.21
CA LEU A 12 -4.16 2.70 18.20
C LEU A 12 -3.51 2.37 16.85
N PRO A 13 -2.54 3.14 16.33
CA PRO A 13 -1.92 2.84 15.04
C PRO A 13 -1.21 1.49 14.99
N LYS A 14 -0.56 1.07 16.09
CA LYS A 14 0.11 -0.24 16.16
C LYS A 14 -0.88 -1.40 16.23
N ARG A 15 -2.08 -1.16 16.78
CA ARG A 15 -3.17 -2.13 16.87
C ARG A 15 -4.00 -2.22 15.59
N ALA A 16 -3.96 -1.18 14.76
CA ALA A 16 -4.70 -1.12 13.50
C ALA A 16 -4.11 -2.06 12.43
N ILE A 17 -4.99 -2.49 11.52
CA ILE A 17 -4.62 -3.20 10.30
C ILE A 17 -5.10 -2.36 9.12
N ALA A 18 -4.19 -2.03 8.21
CA ALA A 18 -4.54 -1.38 6.95
C ALA A 18 -4.79 -2.44 5.86
N LEU A 19 -5.92 -2.34 5.18
CA LEU A 19 -6.22 -3.14 3.99
C LEU A 19 -6.26 -2.24 2.75
N VAL A 20 -5.23 -2.32 1.92
CA VAL A 20 -5.08 -1.52 0.70
C VAL A 20 -5.70 -2.27 -0.47
N LEU A 21 -6.82 -1.74 -0.99
CA LEU A 21 -7.52 -2.30 -2.15
C LEU A 21 -6.82 -1.89 -3.45
N ALA A 22 -5.93 -2.77 -3.93
CA ALA A 22 -5.07 -2.53 -5.09
C ALA A 22 -5.52 -3.29 -6.37
N GLY A 23 -6.81 -3.59 -6.49
CA GLY A 23 -7.40 -4.30 -7.64
C GLY A 23 -7.85 -3.41 -8.82
N GLY A 24 -7.67 -2.09 -8.74
CA GLY A 24 -8.20 -1.16 -9.73
C GLY A 24 -7.65 -1.37 -11.13
N ARG A 25 -8.52 -1.70 -12.10
CA ARG A 25 -8.13 -1.85 -13.52
C ARG A 25 -7.63 -0.55 -14.13
N GLY A 26 -8.23 0.59 -13.77
CA GLY A 26 -7.83 1.89 -14.30
C GLY A 26 -8.14 2.10 -15.79
N SER A 27 -9.28 1.58 -16.27
CA SER A 27 -9.69 1.62 -17.70
C SER A 27 -9.55 2.98 -18.38
N ARG A 28 -9.74 4.08 -17.64
CA ARG A 28 -9.59 5.46 -18.15
C ARG A 28 -8.13 5.85 -18.48
N LEU A 29 -7.15 5.06 -18.04
CA LEU A 29 -5.73 5.25 -18.35
C LEU A 29 -5.29 4.51 -19.62
N MET A 30 -6.21 3.78 -20.26
CA MET A 30 -5.99 3.11 -21.55
C MET A 30 -4.71 2.24 -21.52
N ALA A 31 -3.84 2.39 -22.53
CA ALA A 31 -2.63 1.61 -22.74
C ALA A 31 -1.67 1.55 -21.53
N LEU A 32 -1.74 2.51 -20.61
CA LEU A 32 -0.94 2.49 -19.39
C LEU A 32 -1.29 1.32 -18.45
N THR A 33 -2.51 0.77 -18.58
CA THR A 33 -3.07 -0.27 -17.71
C THR A 33 -3.40 -1.58 -18.42
N ASP A 34 -3.04 -1.74 -19.70
CA ASP A 34 -3.35 -2.96 -20.47
C ASP A 34 -2.67 -4.20 -19.87
N HIS A 35 -1.45 -4.06 -19.37
CA HIS A 35 -0.64 -5.16 -18.81
C HIS A 35 -0.31 -5.00 -17.33
N ARG A 36 -0.89 -4.01 -16.64
CA ARG A 36 -0.64 -3.75 -15.22
C ARG A 36 -1.86 -3.15 -14.55
N ALA A 37 -2.10 -3.51 -13.29
CA ALA A 37 -3.09 -2.84 -12.47
C ALA A 37 -2.77 -1.34 -12.33
N LYS A 38 -3.79 -0.48 -12.17
CA LYS A 38 -3.63 0.96 -11.90
C LYS A 38 -2.63 1.23 -10.76
N PRO A 39 -2.66 0.51 -9.62
CA PRO A 39 -1.72 0.76 -8.54
C PRO A 39 -0.25 0.49 -8.89
N ALA A 40 0.00 -0.30 -9.94
CA ALA A 40 1.35 -0.60 -10.44
C ALA A 40 1.86 0.42 -11.47
N VAL A 41 1.05 1.41 -11.85
CA VAL A 41 1.47 2.47 -12.77
C VAL A 41 2.55 3.32 -12.10
N TYR A 42 3.62 3.61 -12.85
CA TYR A 42 4.71 4.46 -12.40
C TYR A 42 4.25 5.91 -12.20
N PHE A 43 4.80 6.57 -11.19
CA PHE A 43 4.51 7.95 -10.83
C PHE A 43 5.78 8.63 -10.30
N GLY A 44 6.04 9.87 -10.72
CA GLY A 44 7.19 10.64 -10.22
C GLY A 44 8.56 10.02 -10.53
N GLY A 45 8.67 9.27 -11.63
CA GLY A 45 9.94 8.70 -12.13
C GLY A 45 10.43 7.43 -11.43
N LYS A 46 10.25 7.31 -10.10
CA LYS A 46 10.77 6.16 -9.32
C LYS A 46 9.70 5.35 -8.59
N PHE A 47 8.53 5.94 -8.36
CA PHE A 47 7.49 5.34 -7.53
C PHE A 47 6.39 4.72 -8.38
N ARG A 48 5.49 4.02 -7.71
CA ARG A 48 4.20 3.58 -8.24
C ARG A 48 3.08 4.15 -7.38
N ILE A 49 1.87 4.21 -7.94
CA ILE A 49 0.70 4.76 -7.24
C ILE A 49 0.47 4.09 -5.87
N VAL A 50 0.70 2.78 -5.75
CA VAL A 50 0.55 2.05 -4.48
C VAL A 50 1.47 2.55 -3.37
N ASP A 51 2.64 3.10 -3.71
CA ASP A 51 3.66 3.50 -2.73
C ASP A 51 3.17 4.64 -1.84
N PHE A 52 2.28 5.50 -2.34
CA PHE A 52 1.71 6.59 -1.57
C PHE A 52 0.80 6.06 -0.44
N ALA A 53 -0.05 5.09 -0.73
CA ALA A 53 -0.92 4.48 0.28
C ALA A 53 -0.10 3.76 1.36
N LEU A 54 0.92 3.00 0.93
CA LEU A 54 1.80 2.27 1.85
C LEU A 54 2.65 3.22 2.71
N SER A 55 3.19 4.27 2.10
CA SER A 55 3.95 5.31 2.82
C SER A 55 3.06 6.05 3.83
N ASN A 56 1.80 6.34 3.48
CA ASN A 56 0.86 6.94 4.42
C ASN A 56 0.61 6.03 5.63
N CYS A 57 0.37 4.73 5.42
CA CYS A 57 0.23 3.77 6.52
C CYS A 57 1.48 3.75 7.40
N LEU A 58 2.67 3.66 6.81
CA LEU A 58 3.94 3.60 7.54
C LEU A 58 4.19 4.89 8.35
N ASN A 59 4.02 6.05 7.72
CA ASN A 59 4.19 7.36 8.35
C ASN A 59 3.13 7.64 9.43
N SER A 60 1.99 6.95 9.37
CA SER A 60 0.95 7.01 10.40
C SER A 60 1.17 6.00 11.54
N GLY A 61 2.26 5.22 11.51
CA GLY A 61 2.57 4.22 12.53
C GLY A 61 1.85 2.88 12.37
N ILE A 62 1.15 2.67 11.25
CA ILE A 62 0.44 1.41 10.97
C ILE A 62 1.44 0.43 10.34
N ARG A 63 1.74 -0.65 11.06
CA ARG A 63 2.74 -1.65 10.64
C ARG A 63 2.15 -2.94 10.07
N ARG A 64 0.86 -3.21 10.33
CA ARG A 64 0.15 -4.37 9.78
C ARG A 64 -0.60 -3.95 8.54
N ILE A 65 -0.06 -4.26 7.37
CA ILE A 65 -0.61 -3.81 6.09
C ILE A 65 -0.85 -5.02 5.18
N GLY A 66 -2.09 -5.22 4.75
CA GLY A 66 -2.47 -6.18 3.71
C GLY A 66 -2.78 -5.46 2.40
N VAL A 67 -2.23 -5.96 1.28
CA VAL A 67 -2.52 -5.42 -0.05
C VAL A 67 -3.35 -6.43 -0.84
N ILE A 68 -4.60 -6.07 -1.15
CA ILE A 68 -5.56 -6.94 -1.83
C ILE A 68 -5.49 -6.63 -3.33
N THR A 69 -5.02 -7.59 -4.12
CA THR A 69 -4.84 -7.44 -5.57
C THR A 69 -5.87 -8.26 -6.35
N GLN A 70 -6.06 -7.93 -7.63
CA GLN A 70 -6.99 -8.66 -8.50
C GLN A 70 -6.42 -8.72 -9.93
N TYR A 71 -6.87 -7.84 -10.81
CA TYR A 71 -6.53 -7.83 -12.23
C TYR A 71 -5.06 -7.46 -12.50
N SER A 72 -4.41 -8.12 -13.48
CA SER A 72 -3.06 -7.81 -13.99
C SER A 72 -2.04 -7.44 -12.89
N SER A 73 -2.04 -8.21 -11.80
CA SER A 73 -1.35 -7.89 -10.55
C SER A 73 0.11 -8.36 -10.51
N HIS A 74 0.58 -9.14 -11.48
CA HIS A 74 1.93 -9.72 -11.45
C HIS A 74 3.05 -8.68 -11.26
N SER A 75 2.98 -7.58 -12.01
CA SER A 75 3.93 -6.48 -11.88
C SER A 75 3.84 -5.78 -10.53
N LEU A 76 2.63 -5.65 -9.98
CA LEU A 76 2.38 -5.08 -8.64
C LEU A 76 2.98 -5.98 -7.55
N LEU A 77 2.70 -7.28 -7.60
CA LEU A 77 3.18 -8.24 -6.63
C LEU A 77 4.70 -8.27 -6.58
N ARG A 78 5.37 -8.30 -7.75
CA ARG A 78 6.83 -8.22 -7.85
C ARG A 78 7.39 -6.94 -7.20
N HIS A 79 6.73 -5.80 -7.41
CA HIS A 79 7.14 -4.53 -6.80
C HIS A 79 7.00 -4.55 -5.29
N LEU A 80 5.91 -5.10 -4.76
CA LEU A 80 5.72 -5.26 -3.31
C LEU A 80 6.76 -6.21 -2.72
N GLN A 81 7.06 -7.32 -3.42
CA GLN A 81 8.06 -8.29 -2.97
C GLN A 81 9.48 -7.71 -2.92
N HIS A 82 9.88 -6.88 -3.88
CA HIS A 82 11.24 -6.32 -3.88
C HIS A 82 11.34 -5.00 -3.11
N GLY A 83 10.35 -4.11 -3.24
CA GLY A 83 10.37 -2.76 -2.67
C GLY A 83 9.84 -2.67 -1.24
N TRP A 84 9.00 -3.62 -0.83
CA TRP A 84 8.29 -3.59 0.46
C TRP A 84 8.48 -4.87 1.29
N ALA A 85 9.45 -5.73 0.94
CA ALA A 85 9.72 -6.97 1.68
C ALA A 85 10.07 -6.75 3.16
N PHE A 86 10.63 -5.59 3.53
CA PHE A 86 10.97 -5.26 4.91
C PHE A 86 9.72 -5.09 5.81
N LEU A 87 8.53 -4.94 5.23
CA LEU A 87 7.26 -4.95 5.97
C LEU A 87 6.80 -6.35 6.33
N LYS A 88 7.50 -7.41 5.92
CA LYS A 88 7.27 -8.73 6.48
C LYS A 88 7.53 -8.64 7.98
N SER A 89 6.44 -8.62 8.75
CA SER A 89 6.44 -9.03 10.13
C SER A 89 7.16 -10.38 10.16
N GLU A 90 8.28 -10.46 10.87
CA GLU A 90 8.60 -11.73 11.49
C GLU A 90 7.33 -12.20 12.19
N MET A 91 6.84 -13.37 11.78
CA MET A 91 5.78 -14.06 12.47
C MET A 91 6.38 -14.62 13.75
N ASN A 92 6.32 -13.85 14.83
CA ASN A 92 6.47 -14.33 16.20
C ASN A 92 5.23 -13.90 16.99
#